data_AF-A0A4R6UPT3-F1
#
_entry.id   AF-A0A4R6UPT3-F1
#
_cell.length_a   1.000
_cell.length_b   1.000
_cell.length_c   1.000
_cell.angle_alpha   90.00
_cell.angle_beta   90.00
_cell.angle_gamma   90.00
#
_symmetry.space_group_name_H-M   'P 1'
#
loop_
_entity.id
_entity.type
_entity.pdbx_description
1 polymer ?
#
loop_
_entity_poly.entity_id
_entity_poly.type
_entity_poly.pdbx_seq_one_letter_code
_entity_poly.pdbx_strand_id
1 'polypeptide(L)'
;MNLELSVDRAVAEATERAVVADPGAKLDDRAGERAARHRALTGLGAALAVEAEARTLTAGVTAGRAEVAVWLGASLADLGGVTGRSRQAARKRWPHLGAVHRRRHWLGNHVDDLLWAVHLVLDADLEGADPATREALAAAVAATERDFAGEPADLDAAVARWRALDVLVDVRLRELLAGVPEEPADPSAGFAAHGARGVLRYYDHAVHSAE
;
A
#
# COMPACT_ATOMS: atom_id res chain seq x y z
N MET A 1 -5.00 30.17 2.25
CA MET A 1 -4.56 30.01 3.66
C MET A 1 -3.05 29.81 3.63
N ASN A 2 -2.28 30.65 4.33
CA ASN A 2 -0.81 30.57 4.32
C ASN A 2 -0.34 29.40 5.21
N LEU A 3 0.64 28.62 4.77
CA LEU A 3 1.16 27.45 5.48
C LEU A 3 1.77 27.84 6.84
N GLU A 4 2.44 28.99 6.89
CA GLU A 4 2.99 29.56 8.12
C GLU A 4 1.89 29.87 9.15
N LEU A 5 0.79 30.50 8.71
CA LEU A 5 -0.39 30.77 9.56
C LEU A 5 -1.07 29.48 10.07
N SER A 6 -0.92 28.37 9.34
CA SER A 6 -1.45 27.07 9.75
C SER A 6 -0.58 26.41 10.84
N VAL A 7 0.74 26.58 10.78
CA VAL A 7 1.68 26.01 11.76
C VAL A 7 1.61 26.79 13.07
N ASP A 8 1.63 28.13 13.02
CA ASP A 8 1.53 28.97 14.21
C ASP A 8 0.24 28.70 15.00
N ARG A 9 -0.86 28.48 14.28
CA ARG A 9 -2.13 28.08 14.87
C ARG A 9 -2.05 26.71 15.54
N ALA A 10 -1.46 25.71 14.87
CA ALA A 10 -1.30 24.37 15.44
C ALA A 10 -0.41 24.40 16.71
N VAL A 11 0.63 25.22 16.73
CA VAL A 11 1.50 25.40 17.91
C VAL A 11 0.74 26.08 19.06
N ALA A 12 -0.08 27.10 18.78
CA ALA A 12 -0.92 27.72 19.79
C ALA A 12 -1.90 26.71 20.41
N GLU A 13 -2.61 25.94 19.58
CA GLU A 13 -3.54 24.88 20.03
C GLU A 13 -2.83 23.74 20.78
N ALA A 14 -1.58 23.44 20.44
CA ALA A 14 -0.76 22.48 21.18
C ALA A 14 -0.23 23.05 22.51
N THR A 15 0.03 24.36 22.58
CA THR A 15 0.52 25.04 23.78
C THR A 15 -0.50 24.99 24.91
N GLU A 16 -1.80 25.10 24.60
CA GLU A 16 -2.89 24.98 25.58
C GLU A 16 -2.94 23.59 26.24
N ARG A 17 -2.39 22.56 25.57
CA ARG A 17 -2.38 21.17 26.04
C ARG A 17 -1.01 20.71 26.55
N ALA A 18 0.03 21.49 26.33
CA ALA A 18 1.40 21.11 26.64
C ALA A 18 1.67 21.20 28.16
N VAL A 19 2.11 20.08 28.74
CA VAL A 19 2.56 20.03 30.13
C VAL A 19 4.07 19.86 30.14
N VAL A 20 4.78 20.95 30.43
CA VAL A 20 6.23 20.94 30.60
C VAL A 20 6.54 21.21 32.07
N ALA A 21 7.42 20.38 32.65
CA ALA A 21 7.87 20.55 34.02
C ALA A 21 8.56 21.90 34.19
N ASP A 22 8.22 22.63 35.26
CA ASP A 22 8.91 23.86 35.61
C ASP A 22 10.35 23.52 36.04
N PRO A 23 11.38 24.04 35.35
CA PRO A 23 12.78 23.76 35.68
C PRO A 23 13.23 24.42 36.99
N GLY A 24 12.36 25.16 37.66
CA GLY A 24 12.63 25.84 38.93
C GLY A 24 13.34 27.18 38.75
N ALA A 25 13.56 27.84 39.89
CA ALA A 25 14.29 29.10 39.94
C ALA A 25 15.78 28.89 39.61
N LYS A 26 16.39 29.90 38.98
CA LYS A 26 17.83 30.02 38.77
C LYS A 26 18.37 31.17 39.62
N LEU A 27 19.67 31.13 39.91
CA LEU A 27 20.32 32.07 40.84
C LEU A 27 20.27 33.53 40.34
N ASP A 28 20.15 33.70 39.04
CA ASP A 28 20.13 34.97 38.31
C ASP A 28 18.73 35.44 37.92
N ASP A 29 17.67 34.69 38.28
CA ASP A 29 16.29 35.06 37.94
C ASP A 29 15.93 36.43 38.52
N ARG A 30 15.57 37.35 37.63
CA ARG A 30 14.94 38.62 37.97
C ARG A 30 13.43 38.51 37.82
N ALA A 31 12.71 39.45 38.42
CA ALA A 31 11.26 39.44 38.58
C ALA A 31 10.48 38.84 37.39
N GLY A 32 9.85 37.68 37.61
CA GLY A 32 9.00 37.02 36.63
C GLY A 32 9.72 36.18 35.55
N GLU A 33 11.06 36.17 35.52
CA GLU A 33 11.85 35.46 34.50
C GLU A 33 11.64 33.93 34.56
N ARG A 34 11.52 33.34 35.75
CA ARG A 34 11.13 31.91 35.89
C ARG A 34 9.82 31.61 35.16
N ALA A 35 8.79 32.43 35.38
CA ALA A 35 7.47 32.23 34.77
C ALA A 35 7.52 32.45 33.24
N ALA A 36 8.28 33.45 32.78
CA ALA A 36 8.51 33.68 31.35
C ALA A 36 9.25 32.51 30.70
N ARG A 37 10.30 32.00 31.35
CA ARG A 37 11.05 30.83 30.90
C ARG A 37 10.18 29.59 30.84
N HIS A 38 9.37 29.34 31.87
CA HIS A 38 8.44 28.21 31.86
C HIS A 38 7.46 28.29 30.69
N ARG A 39 6.83 29.46 30.44
CA ARG A 39 5.99 29.67 29.25
C ARG A 39 6.72 29.42 27.94
N ALA A 40 7.96 29.91 27.81
CA ALA A 40 8.78 29.69 26.62
C ALA A 40 9.10 28.20 26.40
N LEU A 41 9.42 27.47 27.47
CA LEU A 41 9.65 26.02 27.40
C LEU A 41 8.37 25.24 27.07
N THR A 42 7.21 25.65 27.59
CA THR A 42 5.92 25.10 27.18
C THR A 42 5.67 25.33 25.68
N GLY A 43 5.92 26.55 25.19
CA GLY A 43 5.81 26.86 23.76
C GLY A 43 6.77 26.04 22.90
N LEU A 44 8.02 25.84 23.34
CA LEU A 44 8.98 24.96 22.66
C LEU A 44 8.51 23.49 22.65
N GLY A 45 8.01 22.98 23.78
CA GLY A 45 7.46 21.63 23.88
C GLY A 45 6.29 21.40 22.92
N ALA A 46 5.38 22.39 22.83
CA ALA A 46 4.28 22.37 21.87
C ALA A 46 4.78 22.39 20.42
N ALA A 47 5.77 23.23 20.10
CA ALA A 47 6.37 23.28 18.77
C ALA A 47 7.03 21.95 18.38
N LEU A 48 7.73 21.29 19.30
CA LEU A 48 8.33 19.97 19.07
C LEU A 48 7.27 18.88 18.84
N ALA A 49 6.13 18.95 19.54
CA ALA A 49 5.02 18.01 19.33
C ALA A 49 4.41 18.18 17.94
N VAL A 50 4.14 19.43 17.53
CA VAL A 50 3.64 19.75 16.18
C VAL A 50 4.65 19.33 15.11
N GLU A 51 5.95 19.55 15.33
CA GLU A 51 7.00 19.10 14.42
C GLU A 51 7.00 17.56 14.26
N ALA A 52 6.88 16.83 15.36
CA ALA A 52 6.82 15.36 15.33
C ALA A 52 5.57 14.85 14.58
N GLU A 53 4.42 15.50 14.75
CA GLU A 53 3.20 15.19 14.02
C GLU A 53 3.36 15.48 12.52
N ALA A 54 3.87 16.65 12.17
CA ALA A 54 4.14 17.02 10.78
C ALA A 54 5.12 16.06 10.10
N ARG A 55 6.17 15.62 10.80
CA ARG A 55 7.10 14.59 10.30
C ARG A 55 6.40 13.26 10.05
N THR A 56 5.48 12.85 10.93
CA THR A 56 4.69 11.62 10.75
C THR A 56 3.76 11.73 9.54
N LEU A 57 3.03 12.84 9.40
CA LEU A 57 2.13 13.09 8.28
C LEU A 57 2.88 13.12 6.94
N THR A 58 3.99 13.85 6.87
CA THR A 58 4.81 13.92 5.66
C THR A 58 5.48 12.58 5.33
N ALA A 59 5.89 11.80 6.33
CA ALA A 59 6.36 10.43 6.12
C ALA A 59 5.25 9.55 5.50
N GLY A 60 4.01 9.65 5.99
CA GLY A 60 2.85 8.95 5.43
C GLY A 60 2.56 9.34 3.97
N VAL A 61 2.53 10.64 3.68
CA VAL A 61 2.32 11.14 2.31
C VAL A 61 3.42 10.65 1.36
N THR A 62 4.69 10.75 1.77
CA THR A 62 5.82 10.30 0.93
C THR A 62 5.83 8.78 0.74
N ALA A 63 5.44 8.00 1.75
CA ALA A 63 5.27 6.56 1.63
C ALA A 63 4.15 6.20 0.63
N GLY A 64 2.99 6.86 0.73
CA GLY A 64 1.88 6.64 -0.22
C GLY A 64 2.26 6.96 -1.66
N ARG A 65 3.01 8.05 -1.89
CA ARG A 65 3.53 8.39 -3.23
C ARG A 65 4.56 7.39 -3.74
N ALA A 66 5.43 6.90 -2.86
CA ALA A 66 6.39 5.85 -3.22
C ALA A 66 5.68 4.54 -3.59
N GLU A 67 4.63 4.15 -2.85
CA GLU A 67 3.84 2.97 -3.16
C GLU A 67 3.14 3.09 -4.52
N VAL A 68 2.51 4.24 -4.80
CA VAL A 68 1.91 4.54 -6.11
C VAL A 68 2.93 4.36 -7.23
N ALA A 69 4.13 4.93 -7.08
CA ALA A 69 5.19 4.78 -8.09
C ALA A 69 5.57 3.31 -8.31
N VAL A 70 5.67 2.52 -7.24
CA VAL A 70 6.01 1.08 -7.33
C VAL A 70 4.88 0.29 -8.00
N TRP A 71 3.61 0.59 -7.69
CA TRP A 71 2.46 0.00 -8.41
C TRP A 71 2.45 0.33 -9.90
N LEU A 72 3.06 1.44 -10.30
CA LEU A 72 3.27 1.80 -11.70
C LEU A 72 4.54 1.22 -12.32
N GLY A 73 5.31 0.44 -11.57
CA GLY A 73 6.49 -0.28 -12.06
C GLY A 73 7.83 0.35 -11.67
N ALA A 74 7.85 1.40 -10.86
CA ALA A 74 9.12 1.92 -10.34
C ALA A 74 9.80 0.92 -9.41
N SER A 75 11.11 0.79 -9.54
CA SER A 75 11.95 -0.02 -8.67
C SER A 75 12.41 0.77 -7.44
N LEU A 76 12.93 0.06 -6.42
CA LEU A 76 13.60 0.70 -5.28
C LEU A 76 14.83 1.54 -5.70
N ALA A 77 15.44 1.24 -6.85
CA ALA A 77 16.54 2.04 -7.39
C ALA A 77 16.03 3.38 -7.91
N ASP A 78 14.88 3.40 -8.59
CA ASP A 78 14.26 4.64 -9.09
C ASP A 78 13.87 5.56 -7.93
N LEU A 79 13.31 4.99 -6.84
CA LEU A 79 13.03 5.73 -5.62
C LEU A 79 14.30 6.28 -4.96
N GLY A 80 15.39 5.51 -5.00
CA GLY A 80 16.71 5.96 -4.58
C GLY A 80 17.17 7.18 -5.39
N GLY A 81 17.06 7.12 -6.71
CA GLY A 81 17.38 8.21 -7.63
C GLY A 81 16.65 9.51 -7.30
N VAL A 82 15.34 9.44 -7.05
CA VAL A 82 14.52 10.62 -6.69
C VAL A 82 14.98 11.28 -5.38
N THR A 83 15.47 10.48 -4.42
CA THR A 83 15.94 10.98 -3.12
C THR A 83 17.43 11.34 -3.09
N GLY A 84 18.14 11.17 -4.21
CA GLY A 84 19.61 11.30 -4.26
C GLY A 84 20.33 10.26 -3.39
N ARG A 85 19.70 9.08 -3.16
CA ARG A 85 20.24 8.03 -2.30
C ARG A 85 20.32 6.69 -3.02
N SER A 86 20.97 5.72 -2.39
CA SER A 86 21.08 4.35 -2.94
C SER A 86 19.76 3.57 -2.83
N ARG A 87 19.63 2.51 -3.65
CA ARG A 87 18.57 1.50 -3.53
C ARG A 87 18.45 0.97 -2.09
N GLN A 88 19.57 0.75 -1.40
CA GLN A 88 19.56 0.24 -0.03
C GLN A 88 18.99 1.25 0.97
N ALA A 89 19.21 2.56 0.75
CA ALA A 89 18.57 3.59 1.55
C ALA A 89 17.06 3.63 1.31
N ALA A 90 16.60 3.47 0.07
CA ALA A 90 15.18 3.34 -0.26
C ALA A 90 14.55 2.10 0.40
N ARG A 91 15.22 0.94 0.36
CA ARG A 91 14.78 -0.29 1.05
C ARG A 91 14.62 -0.08 2.56
N LYS A 92 15.58 0.59 3.20
CA LYS A 92 15.50 0.89 4.63
C LYS A 92 14.36 1.87 4.96
N ARG A 93 14.13 2.85 4.09
CA ARG A 93 13.07 3.84 4.27
C ARG A 93 11.66 3.27 4.06
N TRP A 94 11.50 2.37 3.08
CA TRP A 94 10.22 1.77 2.72
C TRP A 94 10.32 0.25 2.59
N PRO A 95 10.46 -0.49 3.71
CA PRO A 95 10.74 -1.92 3.69
C PRO A 95 9.62 -2.77 3.05
N HIS A 96 8.37 -2.31 3.12
CA HIS A 96 7.21 -3.01 2.55
C HIS A 96 7.15 -2.96 1.02
N LEU A 97 7.82 -2.00 0.38
CA LEU A 97 7.72 -1.79 -1.08
C LEU A 97 8.41 -2.89 -1.89
N GLY A 98 9.30 -3.69 -1.28
CA GLY A 98 9.87 -4.85 -1.96
C GLY A 98 8.81 -5.89 -2.35
N ALA A 99 7.83 -6.13 -1.48
CA ALA A 99 6.72 -7.04 -1.77
C ALA A 99 5.79 -6.47 -2.84
N VAL A 100 5.49 -5.17 -2.80
CA VAL A 100 4.68 -4.49 -3.83
C VAL A 100 5.36 -4.56 -5.20
N HIS A 101 6.67 -4.30 -5.25
CA HIS A 101 7.44 -4.38 -6.49
C HIS A 101 7.40 -5.79 -7.11
N ARG A 102 7.59 -6.85 -6.30
CA ARG A 102 7.53 -8.24 -6.81
C ARG A 102 6.15 -8.59 -7.36
N ARG A 103 5.09 -8.26 -6.62
CA ARG A 103 3.70 -8.43 -7.08
C ARG A 103 3.50 -7.72 -8.41
N ARG A 104 3.78 -6.43 -8.46
CA ARG A 104 3.60 -5.63 -9.67
C ARG A 104 4.43 -6.14 -10.85
N HIS A 105 5.68 -6.56 -10.62
CA HIS A 105 6.55 -7.10 -11.66
C HIS A 105 5.99 -8.39 -12.25
N TRP A 106 5.56 -9.33 -11.41
CA TRP A 106 4.95 -10.58 -11.86
C TRP A 106 3.65 -10.32 -12.63
N LEU A 107 2.75 -9.52 -12.06
CA LEU A 107 1.47 -9.16 -12.70
C LEU A 107 1.69 -8.51 -14.08
N GLY A 108 2.71 -7.66 -14.21
CA GLY A 108 3.05 -6.99 -15.47
C GLY A 108 3.44 -7.93 -16.61
N ASN A 109 3.91 -9.14 -16.30
CA ASN A 109 4.34 -10.12 -17.29
C ASN A 109 3.25 -11.14 -17.64
N HIS A 110 2.11 -11.11 -16.93
CA HIS A 110 1.12 -12.20 -16.98
C HIS A 110 -0.32 -11.72 -17.14
N VAL A 111 -0.58 -10.46 -17.52
CA VAL A 111 -1.96 -9.94 -17.63
C VAL A 111 -2.84 -10.84 -18.51
N ASP A 112 -2.42 -11.11 -19.74
CA ASP A 112 -3.22 -11.91 -20.69
C ASP A 112 -3.32 -13.38 -20.25
N ASP A 113 -2.23 -13.96 -19.75
CA ASP A 113 -2.19 -15.34 -19.25
C ASP A 113 -3.17 -15.53 -18.07
N LEU A 114 -3.25 -14.53 -17.18
CA LEU A 114 -4.13 -14.53 -16.02
C LEU A 114 -5.59 -14.47 -16.44
N LEU A 115 -5.94 -13.54 -17.34
CA LEU A 115 -7.30 -13.40 -17.84
C LEU A 115 -7.75 -14.69 -18.54
N TRP A 116 -6.87 -15.28 -19.36
CA TRP A 116 -7.13 -16.56 -20.01
C TRP A 116 -7.35 -17.69 -19.00
N ALA A 117 -6.49 -17.82 -17.97
CA ALA A 117 -6.62 -18.85 -16.95
C ALA A 117 -7.91 -18.68 -16.13
N VAL A 118 -8.32 -17.44 -15.83
CA VAL A 118 -9.58 -17.16 -15.14
C VAL A 118 -10.78 -17.53 -16.00
N HIS A 119 -10.78 -17.22 -17.30
CA HIS A 119 -11.84 -17.65 -18.21
C HIS A 119 -11.95 -19.16 -18.32
N LEU A 120 -10.82 -19.86 -18.40
CA LEU A 120 -10.80 -21.34 -18.41
C LEU A 120 -11.51 -21.93 -17.18
N VAL A 121 -11.33 -21.32 -16.01
CA VAL A 121 -12.01 -21.70 -14.75
C VAL A 121 -13.49 -21.32 -14.77
N LEU A 122 -13.84 -20.16 -15.32
CA LEU A 122 -15.23 -19.68 -15.45
C LEU A 122 -16.03 -20.40 -16.54
N ASP A 123 -15.38 -21.06 -17.49
CA ASP A 123 -16.02 -21.89 -18.51
C ASP A 123 -16.20 -23.34 -18.06
N ALA A 124 -15.37 -23.81 -17.12
CA ALA A 124 -15.43 -25.16 -16.59
C ALA A 124 -16.59 -25.35 -15.59
N ASP A 125 -17.22 -26.54 -15.62
CA ASP A 125 -18.21 -26.96 -14.63
C ASP A 125 -17.48 -27.46 -13.36
N LEU A 126 -17.27 -26.56 -12.40
CA LEU A 126 -16.49 -26.83 -11.20
C LEU A 126 -17.40 -27.27 -10.06
N GLU A 127 -17.47 -28.57 -9.82
CA GLU A 127 -18.14 -29.13 -8.64
C GLU A 127 -17.56 -28.51 -7.35
N GLY A 128 -18.45 -28.11 -6.43
CA GLY A 128 -18.07 -27.50 -5.15
C GLY A 128 -17.74 -26.00 -5.22
N ALA A 129 -17.70 -25.40 -6.42
CA ALA A 129 -17.58 -23.96 -6.55
C ALA A 129 -18.86 -23.26 -6.06
N ASP A 130 -18.71 -22.35 -5.10
CA ASP A 130 -19.82 -21.52 -4.63
C ASP A 130 -20.28 -20.56 -5.75
N PRO A 131 -21.58 -20.54 -6.11
CA PRO A 131 -22.10 -19.69 -7.18
C PRO A 131 -21.84 -18.20 -6.96
N ALA A 132 -21.92 -17.72 -5.71
CA ALA A 132 -21.68 -16.30 -5.41
C ALA A 132 -20.20 -15.94 -5.61
N THR A 133 -19.28 -16.82 -5.22
CA THR A 133 -17.84 -16.66 -5.45
C THR A 133 -17.51 -16.70 -6.94
N ARG A 134 -18.18 -17.56 -7.72
CA ARG A 134 -18.04 -17.62 -9.18
C ARG A 134 -18.53 -16.33 -9.85
N GLU A 135 -19.69 -15.81 -9.43
CA GLU A 135 -20.22 -14.54 -9.91
C GLU A 135 -19.28 -13.37 -9.57
N ALA A 136 -18.73 -13.35 -8.36
CA ALA A 136 -17.75 -12.34 -7.95
C ALA A 136 -16.47 -12.40 -8.80
N LEU A 137 -15.97 -13.59 -9.12
CA LEU A 137 -14.82 -13.76 -10.02
C LEU A 137 -15.15 -13.29 -11.45
N ALA A 138 -16.33 -13.64 -11.97
CA ALA A 138 -16.80 -13.20 -13.29
C ALA A 138 -16.93 -11.67 -13.38
N ALA A 139 -17.48 -11.04 -12.34
CA ALA A 139 -17.56 -9.58 -12.27
C ALA A 139 -16.18 -8.93 -12.19
N ALA A 140 -15.25 -9.51 -11.42
CA ALA A 140 -13.89 -9.01 -11.26
C ALA A 140 -13.07 -9.12 -12.55
N VAL A 141 -13.16 -10.23 -13.29
CA VAL A 141 -12.44 -10.39 -14.57
C VAL A 141 -12.98 -9.41 -15.61
N ALA A 142 -14.31 -9.27 -15.72
CA ALA A 142 -14.91 -8.32 -16.66
C ALA A 142 -14.56 -6.86 -16.34
N ALA A 143 -14.42 -6.50 -15.06
CA ALA A 143 -13.93 -5.19 -14.66
C ALA A 143 -12.46 -4.99 -15.03
N THR A 144 -11.62 -5.99 -14.74
CA THR A 144 -10.20 -5.97 -15.07
C THR A 144 -9.98 -5.82 -16.57
N GLU A 145 -10.72 -6.56 -17.41
CA GLU A 145 -10.64 -6.43 -18.87
C GLU A 145 -10.96 -5.01 -19.34
N ARG A 146 -12.02 -4.39 -18.79
CA ARG A 146 -12.36 -2.99 -19.10
C ARG A 146 -11.24 -2.03 -18.71
N ASP A 147 -10.63 -2.22 -17.56
CA ASP A 147 -9.56 -1.35 -17.05
C ASP A 147 -8.25 -1.49 -17.84
N PHE A 148 -8.01 -2.65 -18.47
CA PHE A 148 -6.83 -2.91 -19.29
C PHE A 148 -7.06 -2.68 -20.80
N ALA A 149 -8.30 -2.56 -21.26
CA ALA A 149 -8.63 -2.31 -22.67
C ALA A 149 -8.23 -0.90 -23.16
N GLY A 150 -7.96 0.05 -22.25
CA GLY A 150 -7.65 1.43 -22.59
C GLY A 150 -6.59 2.09 -21.71
N GLU A 151 -6.32 3.36 -22.01
CA GLU A 151 -5.47 4.19 -21.16
C GLU A 151 -6.22 4.58 -19.88
N PRO A 152 -5.56 4.54 -18.71
CA PRO A 152 -6.18 4.97 -17.47
C PRO A 152 -6.45 6.49 -17.50
N ALA A 153 -7.60 6.92 -16.98
CA ALA A 153 -8.01 8.31 -16.98
C ALA A 153 -7.08 9.23 -16.16
N ASP A 154 -6.51 8.69 -15.07
CA ASP A 154 -5.58 9.39 -14.19
C ASP A 154 -4.64 8.41 -13.46
N LEU A 155 -3.82 8.96 -12.56
CA LEU A 155 -2.87 8.22 -11.74
C LEU A 155 -3.54 7.19 -10.84
N ASP A 156 -4.70 7.51 -10.27
CA ASP A 156 -5.39 6.65 -9.31
C ASP A 156 -6.03 5.47 -10.04
N ALA A 157 -6.64 5.71 -11.22
CA ALA A 157 -7.13 4.66 -12.11
C ALA A 157 -5.99 3.73 -12.57
N ALA A 158 -4.82 4.30 -12.90
CA ALA A 158 -3.65 3.53 -13.31
C ALA A 158 -3.14 2.58 -12.22
N VAL A 159 -3.23 2.96 -10.94
CA VAL A 159 -2.88 2.10 -9.80
C VAL A 159 -4.02 1.13 -9.48
N ALA A 160 -5.27 1.59 -9.53
CA ALA A 160 -6.45 0.80 -9.19
C ALA A 160 -6.54 -0.47 -10.05
N ARG A 161 -6.29 -0.38 -11.36
CA ARG A 161 -6.32 -1.56 -12.25
C ARG A 161 -5.29 -2.64 -11.87
N TRP A 162 -4.10 -2.25 -11.43
CA TRP A 162 -3.08 -3.22 -11.01
C TRP A 162 -3.44 -3.87 -9.68
N ARG A 163 -4.02 -3.10 -8.76
CA ARG A 163 -4.55 -3.63 -7.49
C ARG A 163 -5.76 -4.53 -7.73
N ALA A 164 -6.61 -4.22 -8.70
CA ALA A 164 -7.74 -5.06 -9.07
C ALA A 164 -7.27 -6.40 -9.63
N LEU A 165 -6.26 -6.40 -10.50
CA LEU A 165 -5.64 -7.63 -11.00
C LEU A 165 -4.96 -8.44 -9.87
N ASP A 166 -4.30 -7.77 -8.92
CA ASP A 166 -3.74 -8.42 -7.72
C ASP A 166 -4.84 -9.12 -6.90
N VAL A 167 -5.97 -8.45 -6.66
CA VAL A 167 -7.13 -9.00 -5.95
C VAL A 167 -7.81 -10.12 -6.73
N LEU A 168 -7.90 -10.01 -8.06
CA LEU A 168 -8.45 -11.05 -8.93
C LEU A 168 -7.72 -12.38 -8.71
N VAL A 169 -6.39 -12.34 -8.64
CA VAL A 169 -5.55 -13.53 -8.46
C VAL A 169 -5.49 -13.96 -6.99
N ASP A 170 -5.04 -13.09 -6.09
CA ASP A 170 -4.70 -13.48 -4.72
C ASP A 170 -5.93 -13.79 -3.86
N VAL A 171 -7.05 -13.12 -4.16
CA VAL A 171 -8.31 -13.26 -3.41
C VAL A 171 -9.33 -14.06 -4.21
N ARG A 172 -9.79 -13.55 -5.36
CA ARG A 172 -10.98 -14.12 -6.03
C ARG A 172 -10.75 -15.52 -6.60
N LEU A 173 -9.62 -15.73 -7.28
CA LEU A 173 -9.29 -17.04 -7.82
C LEU A 173 -9.04 -18.05 -6.69
N ARG A 174 -8.40 -17.62 -5.60
CA ARG A 174 -8.14 -18.46 -4.42
C ARG A 174 -9.43 -18.84 -3.69
N GLU A 175 -10.34 -17.89 -3.47
CA GLU A 175 -11.66 -18.11 -2.86
C GLU A 175 -12.46 -19.13 -3.66
N LEU A 176 -12.50 -18.99 -4.99
CA LEU A 176 -13.22 -19.95 -5.84
C LEU A 176 -12.66 -21.36 -5.71
N LEU A 177 -11.33 -21.50 -5.80
CA LEU A 177 -10.66 -22.80 -5.77
C LEU A 177 -10.70 -23.49 -4.40
N ALA A 178 -11.00 -22.77 -3.31
CA ALA A 178 -11.08 -23.34 -1.97
C ALA A 178 -12.22 -24.35 -1.81
N GLY A 179 -13.31 -24.21 -2.58
CA GLY A 179 -14.42 -25.15 -2.59
C GLY A 179 -14.29 -26.28 -3.62
N VAL A 180 -13.36 -26.16 -4.56
CA VAL A 180 -13.18 -27.11 -5.67
C VAL A 180 -12.30 -28.28 -5.21
N PRO A 181 -12.66 -29.55 -5.49
CA PRO A 181 -11.81 -30.70 -5.22
C PRO A 181 -10.42 -30.59 -5.87
N GLU A 182 -9.40 -31.22 -5.26
CA GLU A 182 -8.06 -31.29 -5.86
C GLU A 182 -8.07 -32.08 -7.18
N GLU A 183 -8.89 -33.13 -7.23
CA GLU A 183 -9.09 -33.98 -8.41
C GLU A 183 -10.60 -34.00 -8.79
N PRO A 184 -11.08 -33.00 -9.55
CA PRO A 184 -12.43 -33.01 -10.10
C PRO A 184 -12.68 -34.25 -10.97
N ALA A 185 -13.90 -34.80 -10.91
CA ALA A 185 -14.27 -35.98 -11.69
C ALA A 185 -14.30 -35.72 -13.20
N ASP A 186 -14.67 -34.49 -13.60
CA ASP A 186 -14.64 -34.07 -14.99
C ASP A 186 -13.22 -33.66 -15.43
N PRO A 187 -12.68 -34.22 -16.53
CA PRO A 187 -11.34 -33.89 -16.99
C PRO A 187 -11.12 -32.42 -17.36
N SER A 188 -12.16 -31.72 -17.85
CA SER A 188 -12.04 -30.31 -18.22
C SER A 188 -12.00 -29.41 -16.98
N ALA A 189 -12.81 -29.70 -15.97
CA ALA A 189 -12.74 -29.12 -14.64
C ALA A 189 -11.39 -29.39 -13.96
N GLY A 190 -10.88 -30.62 -14.09
CA GLY A 190 -9.57 -31.00 -13.58
C GLY A 190 -8.43 -30.21 -14.21
N PHE A 191 -8.45 -30.04 -15.54
CA PHE A 191 -7.47 -29.22 -16.25
C PHE A 191 -7.51 -27.75 -15.80
N ALA A 192 -8.71 -27.15 -15.76
CA ALA A 192 -8.89 -25.75 -15.37
C ALA A 192 -8.44 -25.48 -13.93
N ALA A 193 -8.89 -26.31 -12.97
CA ALA A 193 -8.54 -26.17 -11.56
C ALA A 193 -7.03 -26.40 -11.32
N HIS A 194 -6.43 -27.39 -12.00
CA HIS A 194 -4.99 -27.64 -11.90
C HIS A 194 -4.17 -26.48 -12.44
N GLY A 195 -4.53 -25.93 -13.60
CA GLY A 195 -3.88 -24.77 -14.20
C GLY A 195 -3.94 -23.55 -13.28
N ALA A 196 -5.13 -23.23 -12.76
CA ALA A 196 -5.32 -22.12 -11.84
C ALA A 196 -4.58 -22.27 -10.51
N ARG A 197 -4.54 -23.47 -9.92
CA ARG A 197 -3.69 -23.76 -8.75
C ARG A 197 -2.21 -23.61 -9.08
N GLY A 198 -1.80 -23.98 -10.30
CA GLY A 198 -0.46 -23.72 -10.82
C GLY A 198 -0.13 -22.23 -10.82
N VAL A 199 -1.01 -21.40 -11.39
CA VAL A 199 -0.90 -19.93 -11.38
C VAL A 199 -0.73 -19.39 -9.96
N LEU A 200 -1.58 -19.81 -9.02
CA LEU A 200 -1.49 -19.39 -7.62
C LEU A 200 -0.15 -19.79 -6.97
N ARG A 201 0.35 -21.01 -7.23
CA ARG A 201 1.67 -21.43 -6.72
C ARG A 201 2.81 -20.59 -7.28
N TYR A 202 2.78 -20.26 -8.58
CA TYR A 202 3.80 -19.40 -9.19
C TYR A 202 3.72 -17.97 -8.67
N TYR A 203 2.51 -17.43 -8.51
CA TYR A 203 2.27 -16.14 -7.88
C TYR A 203 2.83 -16.13 -6.44
N ASP A 204 2.46 -17.11 -5.61
CA ASP A 204 2.93 -17.24 -4.23
C ASP A 204 4.46 -17.31 -4.17
N HIS A 205 5.09 -18.09 -5.06
CA HIS A 205 6.54 -18.17 -5.16
C HIS A 205 7.15 -16.82 -5.54
N ALA A 206 6.61 -16.11 -6.53
CA ALA A 206 7.16 -14.83 -6.99
C ALA A 206 7.05 -13.73 -5.92
N VAL A 207 5.99 -13.73 -5.12
CA VAL A 207 5.70 -12.63 -4.19
C VAL A 207 6.26 -12.88 -2.78
N HIS A 208 6.39 -14.15 -2.37
CA HIS A 208 6.90 -14.56 -1.05
C HIS A 208 8.34 -15.05 -1.03
N SER A 209 9.00 -15.28 -2.18
CA SER A 209 10.43 -15.63 -2.17
C SER A 209 11.24 -14.55 -1.44
N ALA A 210 11.88 -14.96 -0.34
CA ALA A 210 12.70 -14.10 0.51
C ALA A 210 13.97 -13.67 -0.24
N GLU A 211 14.33 -12.38 -0.14
CA GLU A 211 15.68 -11.86 -0.44
C GLU A 211 16.54 -11.91 0.83
#